data_AF-A0A934YA11-F1
#
_entry.id   AF-A0A934YA11-F1
#
_cell.length_a   1.000
_cell.length_b   1.000
_cell.length_c   1.000
_cell.angle_alpha   90.00
_cell.angle_beta   90.00
_cell.angle_gamma   90.00
#
_symmetry.space_group_name_H-M   'P 1'
#
loop_
_entity.id
_entity.type
_entity.pdbx_description
1 polymer ?
#
loop_
_entity_poly.entity_id
_entity_poly.type
_entity_poly.pdbx_seq_one_letter_code
_entity_poly.pdbx_strand_id
1 'polypeptide(L)'
;MAEKGEQMVTALQTKYQEVAKKQQAGEIAPKQLEEESAKLKEEEAKIGQFEQDMNKQISDKRQALYQPILDRINTLINEVAKAKGYDFVFDSSTGVLLFAEEQYDITADVKTKLATTPTAPSTSTPTKPAPAGDKK
;
A
#
# COMPACT_ATOMS: atom_id res chain seq x y z
N MET A 1 0.34 13.05 -6.17
CA MET A 1 0.58 12.89 -4.71
C MET A 1 1.79 13.70 -4.27
N ALA A 2 2.96 13.48 -4.87
CA ALA A 2 4.16 14.30 -4.64
C ALA A 2 3.91 15.81 -4.90
N GLU A 3 3.28 16.15 -6.03
CA GLU A 3 2.93 17.55 -6.37
C GLU A 3 2.05 18.24 -5.31
N LYS A 4 1.15 17.50 -4.64
CA LYS A 4 0.26 18.08 -3.63
C LYS A 4 1.05 18.44 -2.36
N GLY A 5 2.00 17.60 -1.96
CA GLY A 5 2.90 17.89 -0.84
C GLY A 5 3.78 19.11 -1.14
N GLU A 6 4.37 19.16 -2.33
CA GLU A 6 5.19 20.28 -2.79
C GLU A 6 4.42 21.60 -2.84
N GLN A 7 3.17 21.58 -3.32
CA GLN A 7 2.28 22.74 -3.30
C GLN A 7 1.98 23.23 -1.87
N MET A 8 1.74 22.32 -0.92
CA MET A 8 1.47 22.70 0.48
C MET A 8 2.70 23.33 1.14
N VAL A 9 3.89 22.77 0.92
CA VAL A 9 5.15 23.34 1.42
C VAL A 9 5.42 24.71 0.81
N THR A 10 5.24 24.85 -0.51
CA THR A 10 5.43 26.12 -1.22
C THR A 10 4.44 27.18 -0.76
N ALA A 11 3.18 26.80 -0.56
CA ALA A 11 2.14 27.69 -0.04
C ALA A 11 2.49 28.18 1.38
N LEU A 12 2.90 27.26 2.27
CA LEU A 12 3.33 27.60 3.63
C LEU A 12 4.53 28.56 3.61
N GLN A 13 5.54 28.28 2.79
CA GLN A 13 6.74 29.11 2.68
C GLN A 13 6.41 30.53 2.16
N THR A 14 5.51 30.62 1.18
CA THR A 14 5.02 31.90 0.65
C THR A 14 4.31 32.69 1.75
N LYS A 15 3.46 32.03 2.52
CA LYS A 15 2.67 32.64 3.59
C LYS A 15 3.55 33.15 4.74
N TYR A 16 4.59 32.39 5.12
CA TYR A 16 5.62 32.87 6.04
C TYR A 16 6.31 34.15 5.55
N GLN A 17 6.67 34.22 4.27
CA GLN A 17 7.30 35.41 3.69
C GLN A 17 6.35 36.61 3.66
N GLU A 18 5.07 36.39 3.34
CA GLU A 18 4.06 37.45 3.36
C GLU A 18 3.83 38.02 4.76
N VAL A 19 3.69 37.16 5.76
CA VAL A 19 3.52 37.58 7.16
C VAL A 19 4.75 38.36 7.65
N ALA A 20 5.96 37.89 7.34
CA ALA A 20 7.19 38.57 7.68
C ALA A 20 7.29 39.97 7.03
N LYS A 21 6.91 40.09 5.75
CA LYS A 21 6.87 41.38 5.04
C LYS A 21 5.87 42.35 5.66
N LYS A 22 4.64 41.89 5.92
CA LYS A 22 3.60 42.72 6.57
C LYS A 22 4.01 43.15 7.98
N GLN A 23 4.71 42.29 8.71
CA GLN A 23 5.27 42.61 10.02
C GLN A 23 6.35 43.69 9.94
N GLN A 24 7.28 43.58 9.00
CA GLN A 24 8.34 44.58 8.78
C GLN A 24 7.77 45.94 8.30
N ALA A 25 6.72 45.90 7.48
CA ALA A 25 6.03 47.10 6.99
C ALA A 25 5.12 47.76 8.05
N GLY A 26 4.90 47.12 9.21
CA GLY A 26 3.96 47.61 10.22
C GLY A 26 2.49 47.52 9.79
N GLU A 27 2.19 46.74 8.75
CA GLU A 27 0.85 46.61 8.14
C GLU A 27 0.00 45.52 8.80
N ILE A 28 0.53 44.83 9.82
CA ILE A 28 -0.17 43.78 10.54
C ILE A 28 -0.38 44.14 12.01
N ALA A 29 -1.64 44.04 12.46
CA ALA A 29 -1.96 44.24 13.86
C ALA A 29 -1.49 43.05 14.71
N PRO A 30 -1.13 43.24 16.00
CA PRO A 30 -0.70 42.14 16.88
C PRO A 30 -1.67 40.95 16.92
N LYS A 31 -2.98 41.23 16.95
CA LYS A 31 -4.02 40.20 16.94
C LYS A 31 -4.07 39.41 15.63
N GLN A 32 -3.82 40.07 14.49
CA GLN A 32 -3.77 39.40 13.19
C GLN A 32 -2.50 38.56 13.04
N LEU A 33 -1.38 39.02 13.60
CA LEU A 33 -0.13 38.27 13.62
C LEU A 33 -0.26 36.97 14.44
N GLU A 34 -0.97 37.03 15.58
CA GLU A 34 -1.27 35.86 16.39
C GLU A 34 -2.15 34.84 15.63
N GLU A 35 -3.17 35.31 14.91
CA GLU A 35 -4.04 34.46 14.09
C GLU A 35 -3.29 33.83 12.90
N GLU A 36 -2.45 34.59 12.21
CA GLU A 36 -1.57 34.10 11.14
C GLU A 36 -0.59 33.05 11.67
N SER A 37 0.04 33.29 12.84
CA SER A 37 0.93 32.32 13.47
C SER A 37 0.22 31.01 13.83
N ALA A 38 -1.01 31.09 14.32
CA ALA A 38 -1.82 29.90 14.60
C ALA A 38 -2.15 29.13 13.31
N LYS A 39 -2.51 29.83 12.23
CA LYS A 39 -2.77 29.21 10.91
C LYS A 39 -1.52 28.54 10.33
N LEU A 40 -0.37 29.19 10.42
CA LEU A 40 0.90 28.62 9.94
C LEU A 40 1.25 27.32 10.69
N LYS A 41 1.06 27.29 12.01
CA LYS A 41 1.24 26.06 12.81
C LYS A 41 0.26 24.96 12.43
N GLU A 42 -0.99 25.31 12.13
CA GLU A 42 -2.00 24.35 11.67
C GLU A 42 -1.63 23.79 10.28
N GLU A 43 -1.16 24.64 9.37
CA GLU A 43 -0.69 24.23 8.04
C GLU A 43 0.55 23.34 8.11
N GLU A 44 1.51 23.64 8.99
CA GLU A 44 2.65 22.76 9.29
C GLU A 44 2.20 21.38 9.78
N ALA A 45 1.26 21.35 10.73
CA ALA A 45 0.71 20.09 11.23
C ALA A 45 0.00 19.29 10.13
N LYS A 46 -0.74 19.96 9.24
CA LYS A 46 -1.39 19.33 8.08
C LYS A 46 -0.39 18.75 7.09
N ILE A 47 0.74 19.42 6.86
CA ILE A 47 1.82 18.89 5.99
C ILE A 47 2.40 17.62 6.62
N GLY A 48 2.70 17.64 7.92
CA GLY A 48 3.20 16.45 8.62
C GLY A 48 2.22 15.26 8.56
N GLN A 49 0.93 15.52 8.74
CA GLN A 49 -0.12 14.50 8.59
C GLN A 49 -0.19 13.97 7.14
N PHE A 50 -0.11 14.86 6.15
CA PHE A 50 -0.13 14.46 4.76
C PHE A 50 1.04 13.54 4.40
N GLU A 51 2.25 13.83 4.88
CA GLU A 51 3.42 12.97 4.68
C GLU A 51 3.23 11.58 5.30
N GLN A 52 2.67 11.50 6.51
CA GLN A 52 2.36 10.23 7.17
C GLN A 52 1.32 9.43 6.38
N ASP A 53 0.23 10.08 5.96
CA ASP A 53 -0.82 9.46 5.17
C ASP A 53 -0.30 8.97 3.82
N MET A 54 0.62 9.71 3.19
CA MET A 54 1.26 9.30 1.94
C MET A 54 2.09 8.04 2.11
N ASN A 55 2.91 7.97 3.16
CA ASN A 55 3.69 6.76 3.45
C ASN A 55 2.78 5.56 3.71
N LYS A 56 1.68 5.77 4.46
CA LYS A 56 0.69 4.73 4.68
C LYS A 56 0.04 4.27 3.38
N GLN A 57 -0.42 5.20 2.53
CA GLN A 57 -1.03 4.85 1.25
C GLN A 57 -0.07 4.13 0.29
N ILE A 58 1.22 4.47 0.30
CA ILE A 58 2.22 3.76 -0.49
C ILE A 58 2.37 2.32 0.00
N SER A 59 2.44 2.12 1.33
CA SER A 59 2.51 0.80 1.94
C SER A 59 1.25 -0.04 1.63
N ASP A 60 0.07 0.56 1.79
CA ASP A 60 -1.21 -0.09 1.51
C ASP A 60 -1.34 -0.45 0.02
N LYS A 61 -0.94 0.45 -0.89
CA LYS A 61 -0.93 0.15 -2.34
C LYS A 61 0.03 -0.97 -2.68
N ARG A 62 1.23 -0.97 -2.07
CA ARG A 62 2.18 -2.06 -2.24
C ARG A 62 1.52 -3.36 -1.79
N GLN A 63 0.95 -3.42 -0.59
CA GLN A 63 0.29 -4.63 -0.11
C GLN A 63 -0.86 -5.07 -1.03
N ALA A 64 -1.71 -4.14 -1.47
CA ALA A 64 -2.84 -4.41 -2.35
C ALA A 64 -2.42 -4.94 -3.72
N LEU A 65 -1.26 -4.52 -4.24
CA LEU A 65 -0.72 -5.03 -5.51
C LEU A 65 0.03 -6.35 -5.34
N TYR A 66 0.71 -6.55 -4.21
CA TYR A 66 1.46 -7.78 -3.93
C TYR A 66 0.54 -8.93 -3.56
N GLN A 67 -0.53 -8.70 -2.79
CA GLN A 67 -1.42 -9.78 -2.36
C GLN A 67 -2.00 -10.64 -3.48
N PRO A 68 -2.58 -10.08 -4.57
CA PRO A 68 -3.12 -10.91 -5.64
C PRO A 68 -2.04 -11.73 -6.35
N ILE A 69 -0.79 -11.26 -6.36
CA ILE A 69 0.35 -12.02 -6.90
C ILE A 69 0.67 -13.21 -5.98
N LEU A 70 0.72 -12.98 -4.66
CA LEU A 70 0.95 -14.02 -3.66
C LEU A 70 -0.17 -15.07 -3.66
N ASP A 71 -1.43 -14.65 -3.72
CA ASP A 71 -2.58 -15.55 -3.78
C ASP A 71 -2.54 -16.44 -5.03
N ARG A 72 -2.14 -15.86 -6.16
CA ARG A 72 -1.96 -16.60 -7.40
C ARG A 72 -0.81 -17.59 -7.30
N ILE A 73 0.33 -17.19 -6.74
CA ILE A 73 1.46 -18.08 -6.50
C ILE A 73 1.04 -19.25 -5.60
N ASN A 74 0.33 -18.98 -4.50
CA ASN A 74 -0.19 -20.01 -3.59
C ASN A 74 -1.13 -20.99 -4.30
N THR A 75 -1.99 -20.48 -5.19
CA THR A 75 -2.87 -21.33 -5.99
C THR A 75 -2.06 -22.24 -6.91
N LEU A 76 -1.05 -21.70 -7.59
CA LEU A 76 -0.19 -22.49 -8.47
C LEU A 76 0.68 -23.49 -7.71
N ILE A 77 1.19 -23.13 -6.53
CA ILE A 77 1.88 -24.06 -5.62
C ILE A 77 0.97 -25.24 -5.29
N ASN A 78 -0.28 -24.98 -4.91
CA ASN A 78 -1.25 -26.03 -4.60
C ASN A 78 -1.52 -26.95 -5.80
N GLU A 79 -1.63 -26.40 -7.00
CA GLU A 79 -1.81 -27.20 -8.21
C GLU A 79 -0.60 -28.10 -8.49
N VAL A 80 0.61 -27.56 -8.42
CA VAL A 80 1.85 -28.31 -8.69
C VAL A 80 2.08 -29.36 -7.61
N ALA A 81 1.87 -29.01 -6.34
CA ALA A 81 2.00 -29.94 -5.21
C ALA A 81 1.06 -31.13 -5.36
N LYS A 82 -0.23 -30.88 -5.67
CA LYS A 82 -1.20 -31.96 -5.91
C LYS A 82 -0.85 -32.80 -7.14
N ALA A 83 -0.38 -32.19 -8.23
CA ALA A 83 0.02 -32.91 -9.43
C ALA A 83 1.23 -33.82 -9.20
N LYS A 84 2.16 -33.41 -8.33
CA LYS A 84 3.35 -34.19 -7.96
C LYS A 84 3.16 -35.09 -6.73
N GLY A 85 2.01 -35.02 -6.06
CA GLY A 85 1.70 -35.82 -4.87
C GLY A 85 2.45 -35.39 -3.61
N TYR A 86 2.76 -34.09 -3.47
CA TYR A 86 3.38 -33.55 -2.27
C TYR A 86 2.33 -33.14 -1.23
N ASP A 87 2.50 -33.62 -0.01
CA ASP A 87 1.67 -33.26 1.14
C ASP A 87 2.11 -31.96 1.81
N PHE A 88 3.39 -31.58 1.64
CA PHE A 88 3.99 -30.39 2.24
C PHE A 88 4.84 -29.64 1.22
N VAL A 89 4.76 -28.32 1.25
CA VAL A 89 5.65 -27.42 0.51
C VAL A 89 6.24 -26.43 1.51
N PHE A 90 7.57 -26.33 1.53
CA PHE A 90 8.31 -25.44 2.40
C PHE A 90 8.95 -24.32 1.60
N ASP A 91 8.94 -23.10 2.14
CA ASP A 91 9.66 -21.96 1.57
C ASP A 91 11.13 -22.03 1.98
N SER A 92 12.00 -22.25 1.00
CA SER A 92 13.46 -22.34 1.19
C SER A 92 14.10 -21.03 1.67
N SER A 93 13.42 -19.88 1.48
CA SER A 93 13.93 -18.56 1.91
C SER A 93 13.83 -18.33 3.42
N THR A 94 12.99 -19.11 4.13
CA THR A 94 12.75 -18.95 5.57
C THR A 94 13.87 -19.53 6.45
N GLY A 95 14.82 -20.27 5.87
CA GLY A 95 15.91 -20.93 6.60
C GLY A 95 15.48 -22.13 7.45
N VAL A 96 14.20 -22.53 7.39
CA VAL A 96 13.67 -23.71 8.10
C VAL A 96 14.15 -25.02 7.46
N LEU A 97 14.46 -24.98 6.16
CA LEU A 97 14.89 -26.15 5.40
C LEU A 97 16.41 -26.32 5.49
N LEU A 98 16.86 -27.37 6.20
CA LEU A 98 18.29 -27.67 6.35
C LEU A 98 18.90 -28.35 5.12
N PHE A 99 18.10 -29.18 4.44
CA PHE A 99 18.48 -29.89 3.23
C PHE A 99 17.23 -30.35 2.47
N ALA A 100 17.27 -30.24 1.14
CA ALA A 100 16.33 -30.89 0.23
C ALA A 100 17.05 -31.17 -1.09
N GLU A 101 16.70 -32.26 -1.76
CA GLU A 101 17.21 -32.52 -3.10
C GLU A 101 16.53 -31.61 -4.14
N GLU A 102 17.28 -31.20 -5.16
CA GLU A 102 16.81 -30.28 -6.20
C GLU A 102 15.59 -30.81 -6.98
N GLN A 103 15.44 -32.13 -7.08
CA GLN A 103 14.27 -32.77 -7.70
C GLN A 103 12.95 -32.48 -6.97
N TYR A 104 12.99 -32.05 -5.71
CA TYR A 104 11.82 -31.65 -4.93
C TYR A 104 11.54 -30.14 -5.01
N ASP A 105 12.40 -29.36 -5.67
CA ASP A 105 12.16 -27.93 -5.90
C ASP A 105 11.11 -27.74 -7.02
N ILE A 106 9.98 -27.16 -6.66
CA ILE A 106 8.87 -26.85 -7.59
C ILE A 106 8.89 -25.40 -8.09
N THR A 107 9.90 -24.60 -7.72
CA THR A 107 10.00 -23.17 -8.05
C THR A 107 9.96 -22.94 -9.56
N ALA A 108 10.65 -23.77 -10.34
CA ALA A 108 10.66 -23.65 -11.81
C ALA A 108 9.27 -23.95 -12.42
N ASP A 109 8.57 -24.95 -11.89
CA ASP A 109 7.23 -25.34 -12.34
C ASP A 109 6.20 -24.24 -12.05
N VAL A 110 6.24 -23.69 -10.83
CA VAL A 110 5.34 -22.60 -10.41
C VAL A 110 5.61 -21.33 -11.23
N LYS A 111 6.88 -20.99 -11.49
CA LYS A 111 7.25 -19.86 -12.38
C LYS A 111 6.72 -20.04 -13.79
N THR A 112 6.84 -21.24 -14.35
CA THR A 112 6.34 -21.56 -15.69
C THR A 112 4.82 -21.44 -15.78
N LYS A 113 4.10 -21.93 -14.76
CA LYS A 113 2.64 -21.75 -14.65
C LYS A 113 2.22 -20.30 -14.45
N LEU A 114 3.02 -19.50 -13.73
CA LEU A 114 2.76 -18.08 -13.53
C LEU A 114 2.88 -17.30 -14.85
N ALA A 115 3.86 -17.63 -15.69
CA ALA A 115 4.08 -16.99 -16.99
C ALA A 115 3.01 -17.33 -18.04
N THR A 116 2.38 -18.50 -17.93
CA THR A 116 1.39 -19.00 -18.90
C THR A 116 -0.05 -18.64 -18.56
N THR A 117 -0.31 -18.15 -17.34
CA THR A 117 -1.64 -17.69 -16.95
C THR A 117 -1.80 -16.19 -17.34
N PRO A 118 -2.85 -15.79 -18.08
CA PRO A 118 -3.08 -14.37 -18.39
C PRO A 118 -3.55 -13.62 -17.14
N THR A 119 -3.07 -12.39 -16.97
CA THR A 119 -3.45 -11.42 -15.95
C THR A 119 -4.92 -11.01 -16.12
N ALA A 120 -5.86 -11.83 -15.65
CA ALA A 120 -7.25 -11.41 -15.49
C ALA A 120 -7.45 -10.85 -14.08
N PRO A 121 -8.00 -9.62 -13.93
CA PRO A 121 -8.39 -9.10 -12.63
C PRO A 121 -9.53 -9.96 -12.11
N SER A 122 -9.29 -10.74 -11.05
CA SER A 122 -10.36 -11.44 -10.35
C SER A 122 -11.18 -10.44 -9.55
N THR A 123 -12.12 -9.79 -10.23
CA THR A 123 -13.37 -9.35 -9.62
C THR A 123 -14.22 -10.60 -9.35
N SER A 124 -14.04 -11.23 -8.20
CA SER A 124 -15.03 -12.14 -7.63
C SER A 124 -15.58 -11.54 -6.34
N THR A 125 -16.66 -10.81 -6.54
CA THR A 125 -17.66 -10.44 -5.53
C THR A 125 -17.92 -11.60 -4.55
N PRO A 126 -17.97 -11.36 -3.23
CA PRO A 126 -18.43 -12.38 -2.29
C PRO A 126 -19.94 -12.55 -2.45
N THR A 127 -20.35 -13.50 -3.28
CA THR A 127 -21.75 -13.97 -3.30
C THR A 127 -21.99 -14.83 -2.08
N LYS A 128 -22.51 -14.16 -1.04
CA LYS A 128 -23.24 -14.75 0.09
C LYS A 128 -24.10 -15.94 -0.40
N PRO A 129 -23.98 -17.13 0.20
CA PRO A 129 -24.94 -18.20 -0.05
C PRO A 129 -26.29 -17.79 0.56
N ALA A 130 -27.30 -17.66 -0.29
CA ALA A 130 -28.69 -17.71 0.16
C ALA A 130 -29.01 -19.17 0.56
N PRO A 131 -29.66 -19.42 1.71
CA PRO A 131 -30.12 -20.76 2.04
C PRO A 131 -31.35 -21.09 1.19
N ALA A 132 -31.27 -22.20 0.45
CA ALA A 132 -32.40 -22.89 -0.13
C ALA A 132 -32.74 -24.11 0.73
N GLY A 133 -34.02 -24.31 1.00
CA GLY A 133 -34.59 -25.44 1.74
C GLY A 133 -35.60 -24.92 2.77
N ASP A 134 -36.85 -25.34 2.82
CA ASP A 134 -37.45 -26.47 2.14
C ASP A 134 -38.97 -26.31 2.25
N LYS A 135 -39.70 -26.81 1.24
CA LYS A 135 -41.15 -26.92 1.27
C LYS A 135 -41.54 -28.02 2.25
N LYS A 136 -42.48 -27.76 3.14
CA LYS A 136 -43.47 -28.76 3.55
C LYS A 136 -44.79 -28.12 3.90
#